data_AF-A0A2T4D3U6-F1
#
_entry.id   AF-A0A2T4D3U6-F1
#
_cell.length_a   1.000
_cell.length_b   1.000
_cell.length_c   1.000
_cell.angle_alpha   90.00
_cell.angle_beta   90.00
_cell.angle_gamma   90.00
#
_symmetry.space_group_name_H-M   'P 1'
#
loop_
_entity.id
_entity.type
_entity.pdbx_description
1 polymer ?
#
loop_
_entity_poly.entity_id
_entity_poly.type
_entity_poly.pdbx_seq_one_letter_code
_entity_poly.pdbx_strand_id
1 'polypeptide(L)' 'MSTIEERVKKIIIEQLGVKEEEVKPEASFENDLGADSLD' A
#
# COMPACT_ATOMS: atom_id res chain seq x y z
N MET A 1 -8.87 -7.91 -16.78
CA MET A 1 -8.74 -8.63 -15.49
C MET A 1 -7.99 -7.71 -14.57
N SER A 2 -8.56 -7.27 -13.45
CA SER A 2 -7.82 -6.45 -12.48
C SER A 2 -6.70 -7.31 -11.90
N THR A 3 -5.47 -6.83 -12.03
CA THR A 3 -4.31 -7.51 -11.49
C THR A 3 -4.34 -7.49 -9.96
N ILE A 4 -3.70 -8.46 -9.32
CA ILE A 4 -3.58 -8.48 -7.86
C ILE A 4 -2.87 -7.22 -7.37
N GLU A 5 -1.90 -6.71 -8.14
CA GLU A 5 -1.20 -5.46 -7.87
C GLU A 5 -2.17 -4.27 -7.75
N GLU A 6 -3.07 -4.08 -8.72
CA GLU A 6 -4.06 -2.99 -8.67
C GLU A 6 -4.98 -3.08 -7.45
N ARG A 7 -5.41 -4.31 -7.09
CA ARG A 7 -6.26 -4.54 -5.92
C ARG A 7 -5.52 -4.24 -4.63
N VAL A 8 -4.28 -4.72 -4.51
CA VAL A 8 -3.42 -4.51 -3.35
C VAL A 8 -3.12 -3.01 -3.21
N LYS A 9 -2.72 -2.34 -4.30
CA LYS A 9 -2.44 -0.90 -4.31
C LYS A 9 -3.63 -0.07 -3.83
N LYS A 10 -4.83 -0.39 -4.32
CA LYS A 10 -6.06 0.29 -3.88
C LYS A 10 -6.32 0.08 -2.38
N ILE A 11 -6.19 -1.15 -1.88
CA ILE A 11 -6.38 -1.47 -0.46
C ILE A 11 -5.40 -0.69 0.41
N ILE A 12 -4.14 -0.61 0.00
CA ILE A 12 -3.09 0.10 0.74
C ILE A 12 -3.39 1.60 0.84
N ILE A 13 -3.77 2.23 -0.28
CA ILE A 13 -4.16 3.65 -0.33
C ILE A 13 -5.36 3.91 0.58
N GLU A 14 -6.38 3.04 0.52
CA GLU A 14 -7.62 3.19 1.29
C GLU A 14 -7.40 2.96 2.79
N GLN A 15 -6.61 1.95 3.14
CA GLN A 15 -6.41 1.52 4.52
C GLN A 15 -5.37 2.37 5.27
N LEU A 16 -4.29 2.76 4.58
CA LEU A 16 -3.22 3.56 5.19
C LEU A 16 -3.36 5.06 4.90
N GLY A 17 -4.29 5.45 4.01
CA GLY A 17 -4.47 6.85 3.62
C GLY A 17 -3.28 7.46 2.87
N VAL A 18 -2.37 6.62 2.36
CA VAL A 18 -1.17 7.01 1.63
C VAL A 18 -1.46 7.24 0.15
N LYS A 19 -0.61 7.99 -0.54
CA LYS A 19 -0.82 8.27 -1.97
C LYS A 19 -0.39 7.09 -2.84
N GLU A 20 -0.99 6.98 -4.03
CA GLU A 20 -0.61 5.94 -5.01
C GLU A 20 0.88 6.00 -5.40
N GLU A 21 1.46 7.20 -5.38
CA GLU A 21 2.87 7.46 -5.66
C GLU A 21 3.82 6.93 -4.58
N GLU A 22 3.31 6.78 -3.36
CA GLU A 22 4.04 6.23 -2.21
C GLU A 22 3.98 4.70 -2.21
N VAL A 23 2.91 4.11 -2.76
CA VAL A 23 2.76 2.65 -2.91
C VAL A 23 3.60 2.13 -4.08
N LYS A 24 4.90 1.98 -3.83
CA LYS A 24 5.85 1.36 -4.75
C LYS A 24 6.07 -0.11 -4.38
N PRO A 25 6.38 -0.99 -5.35
CA PRO A 25 6.70 -2.40 -5.07
C PRO A 25 7.89 -2.58 -4.12
N GLU A 26 8.78 -1.58 -4.07
CA GLU A 26 9.98 -1.56 -3.25
C GLU A 26 9.75 -0.90 -1.87
N ALA A 27 8.58 -0.28 -1.65
CA ALA A 27 8.27 0.40 -0.40
C ALA A 27 8.05 -0.60 0.73
N SER A 28 8.62 -0.31 1.90
CA SER A 28 8.36 -1.02 3.15
C SER A 28 7.03 -0.56 3.72
N PHE A 29 6.13 -1.49 4.00
CA PHE A 29 4.84 -1.19 4.63
C PHE A 29 5.00 -0.49 5.98
N GLU A 30 5.91 -0.97 6.82
CA GLU A 30 6.18 -0.42 8.15
C GLU A 30 6.94 0.91 8.06
N ASN A 31 8.07 0.92 7.36
CA ASN A 31 9.00 2.04 7.40
C ASN A 31 8.63 3.19 6.44
N ASP A 32 8.08 2.87 5.27
CA ASP A 32 7.78 3.87 4.23
C ASP A 32 6.29 4.25 4.21
N LEU A 33 5.40 3.31 4.52
CA LEU A 33 3.95 3.56 4.51
C LEU A 33 3.34 3.71 5.91
N GLY A 34 4.15 3.60 6.97
CA GLY A 34 3.69 3.78 8.35
C GLY A 34 2.61 2.78 8.79
N ALA A 35 2.56 1.61 8.14
CA ALA A 35 1.76 0.49 8.59
C ALA A 35 2.43 -0.13 9.81
N ASP A 36 2.23 0.50 10.97
CA ASP A 36 2.55 -0.11 12.26
C ASP A 36 1.77 -1.42 12.32
N SER A 37 2.50 -2.55 12.39
CA SER A 37 2.05 -3.93 12.12
C SER A 37 0.53 -4.06 11.92
N LEU A 38 0.08 -4.09 10.66
CA LEU A 38 -1.32 -4.35 10.26
C LEU A 38 -1.84 -5.59 11.02
N ASP A 39 -2.54 -5.37 12.13
CA ASP A 39 -3.48 -6.33 12.70
C ASP A 39 -4.72 -6.45 11.81
#